data_AF-A0A1F3V7F3-F1
#
_entry.id   AF-A0A1F3V7F3-F1
#
_cell.length_a   1.000
_cell.length_b   1.000
_cell.length_c   1.000
_cell.angle_alpha   90.00
_cell.angle_beta   90.00
_cell.angle_gamma   90.00
#
_symmetry.space_group_name_H-M   'P 1'
#
loop_
_entity.id
_entity.type
_entity.pdbx_description
1 polymer ?
#
loop_
_entity_poly.entity_id
_entity_poly.type
_entity_poly.pdbx_seq_one_letter_code
_entity_poly.pdbx_strand_id
1 'polypeptide(L)'
;MPLQDDSEKLFILKDVIDENNILATNLHDGVSDDFIAKFSSLGIIIAYKKNEVILREGEFNQKLFFLISGEVKIIVEDEVVASMNKRGGVIGEIGLITKLPSTATVLATDDTKLLVFDYPTLTSIKSEQSLNFLYILYQLFAKILSQKLIETNHKAKQFERINKQLEIAKQELENTNLDLETKIEERTDDLKKKAEELSRSHYLLENQNSALLASNRKLEDLYNNRKSTLAKLEQLYNIHLKKLKESISSSDLQNITHEVNNVMEQLRPISELYLSENSMQGKKLLAFENSKKQQTAIKLALGGTGMGLTFVNTSEEAMAALSGSNFDFMLISTDNMDFAPYAYEKAPQMKQLLMTADPIPTYLERLKKFRFINNVVSKNDDHNFSIKSTAISLSKISGRDIFGLEHYLSWGVEVKSKTVNHSKMRKTLIAEMQQHFSELGVRTTIVERCQFVAEELLMNIVYDAPVDASGKALYNHLPRTVPVQLPPNEAGIFRYATDGVLVAVSTQDPFGALSKEIILNYLDSCYHGITNSLATNKGGAGKGLYQIIEVADVVIFNVIPHQKTEVIAIFNIDMKAAKKINTPSFHLFYA
;
A
#
# COMPACT_ATOMS: atom_id res chain seq x y z
N MET A 1 34.82 54.98 58.95
CA MET A 1 34.33 54.67 57.59
C MET A 1 34.79 55.62 56.45
N PRO A 2 35.61 56.68 56.61
CA PRO A 2 36.04 57.50 55.46
C PRO A 2 37.20 56.92 54.63
N LEU A 3 38.01 56.00 55.18
CA LEU A 3 39.19 55.43 54.50
C LEU A 3 38.87 54.48 53.33
N GLN A 4 37.66 53.90 53.30
CA GLN A 4 37.25 52.93 52.28
C GLN A 4 36.77 53.62 50.98
N ASP A 5 36.21 54.83 51.12
CA ASP A 5 35.67 55.63 50.01
C ASP A 5 36.79 56.28 49.17
N ASP A 6 37.85 56.78 49.82
CA ASP A 6 38.98 57.42 49.12
C ASP A 6 39.86 56.42 48.34
N SER A 7 39.97 55.18 48.84
CA SER A 7 40.67 54.09 48.15
C SER A 7 39.91 53.62 46.90
N GLU A 8 38.57 53.58 46.98
CA GLU A 8 37.70 53.20 45.87
C GLU A 8 37.70 54.26 44.76
N LYS A 9 37.65 55.55 45.11
CA LYS A 9 37.79 56.67 44.15
C LYS A 9 39.14 56.65 43.43
N LEU A 10 40.24 56.42 44.17
CA LEU A 10 41.58 56.38 43.60
C LEU A 10 41.72 55.21 42.61
N PHE A 11 41.21 54.04 42.99
CA PHE A 11 41.25 52.84 42.16
C PHE A 11 40.53 53.05 40.82
N ILE A 12 39.32 53.63 40.83
CA ILE A 12 38.51 53.83 39.63
C ILE A 12 39.17 54.80 38.66
N LEU A 13 39.77 55.86 39.18
CA LEU A 13 40.49 56.82 38.36
C LEU A 13 41.75 56.20 37.73
N LYS A 14 42.47 55.34 38.46
CA LYS A 14 43.57 54.55 37.89
C LYS A 14 43.06 53.63 36.79
N ASP A 15 41.98 52.89 37.04
CA ASP A 15 41.36 51.97 36.07
C ASP A 15 40.94 52.71 34.77
N VAL A 16 40.31 53.88 34.88
CA VAL A 16 39.96 54.73 33.73
C VAL A 16 41.20 55.20 32.97
N ILE A 17 42.24 55.65 33.67
CA ILE A 17 43.47 56.16 33.08
C ILE A 17 44.25 55.05 32.36
N ASP A 18 44.29 53.86 32.95
CA ASP A 18 44.99 52.67 32.45
C ASP A 18 44.24 52.05 31.26
N GLU A 19 42.93 51.84 31.36
CA GLU A 19 42.11 51.29 30.27
C GLU A 19 42.09 52.22 29.05
N ASN A 20 42.04 53.53 29.28
CA ASN A 20 42.17 54.52 28.21
C ASN A 20 43.63 54.81 27.88
N ASN A 21 44.60 54.04 28.38
CA ASN A 21 46.01 54.05 27.99
C ASN A 21 46.58 55.48 27.84
N ILE A 22 46.31 56.34 28.82
CA ILE A 22 46.65 57.78 28.82
C ILE A 22 48.11 57.97 29.22
N LEU A 23 48.67 57.02 29.97
CA LEU A 23 50.05 57.01 30.45
C LEU A 23 51.07 56.61 29.37
N ALA A 24 50.64 55.97 28.28
CA ALA A 24 51.55 55.49 27.21
C ALA A 24 52.01 56.57 26.22
N THR A 25 51.45 57.78 26.27
CA THR A 25 51.84 58.90 25.41
C THR A 25 52.89 59.79 26.08
N ASN A 26 54.17 59.40 26.05
CA ASN A 26 55.37 60.23 26.35
C ASN A 26 55.25 61.28 27.49
N LEU A 27 54.45 61.02 28.52
CA LEU A 27 54.22 61.89 29.68
C LEU A 27 54.29 61.08 30.98
N HIS A 28 55.27 60.17 31.07
CA HIS A 28 55.60 59.47 32.32
C HIS A 28 55.91 60.45 33.48
N ASP A 29 56.23 61.72 33.19
CA ASP A 29 56.52 62.75 34.19
C ASP A 29 55.30 63.66 34.54
N GLY A 30 54.12 63.43 33.95
CA GLY A 30 52.99 64.38 34.02
C GLY A 30 51.81 63.99 34.91
N VAL A 31 51.63 62.70 35.23
CA VAL A 31 50.55 62.20 36.09
C VAL A 31 51.19 61.54 37.31
N SER A 32 51.62 62.34 38.29
CA SER A 32 52.12 61.79 39.56
C SER A 32 51.01 61.04 40.30
N ASP A 33 51.35 60.06 41.14
CA ASP A 33 50.36 59.45 42.05
C ASP A 33 49.65 60.52 42.90
N ASP A 34 50.34 61.61 43.22
CA ASP A 34 49.78 62.82 43.85
C ASP A 34 48.68 63.48 43.01
N PHE A 35 48.81 63.49 41.68
CA PHE A 35 47.78 63.99 40.78
C PHE A 35 46.52 63.14 40.84
N ILE A 36 46.66 61.82 40.78
CA ILE A 36 45.52 60.89 40.81
C ILE A 36 44.85 60.94 42.20
N ALA A 37 45.65 61.04 43.27
CA ALA A 37 45.13 61.23 44.63
C ALA A 37 44.39 62.56 44.79
N LYS A 38 44.93 63.65 44.23
CA LYS A 38 44.27 64.96 44.22
C LYS A 38 43.00 64.93 43.37
N PHE A 39 43.02 64.33 42.19
CA PHE A 39 41.84 64.18 41.34
C PHE A 39 40.77 63.36 42.04
N SER A 40 41.13 62.22 42.63
CA SER A 40 40.26 61.39 43.47
C SER A 40 39.58 62.16 44.58
N SER A 41 40.34 63.02 45.29
CA SER A 41 39.82 63.80 46.42
C SER A 41 38.77 64.86 46.02
N LEU A 42 38.70 65.26 44.75
CA LEU A 42 37.73 66.23 44.25
C LEU A 42 36.37 65.60 43.90
N GLY A 43 36.31 64.27 43.83
CA GLY A 43 35.13 63.53 43.44
C GLY A 43 34.28 63.11 44.63
N ILE A 44 32.97 63.11 44.43
CA ILE A 44 32.00 62.57 45.39
C ILE A 44 31.36 61.32 44.81
N ILE A 45 31.12 60.31 45.65
CA ILE A 45 30.41 59.11 45.25
C ILE A 45 28.90 59.33 45.49
N ILE A 46 28.11 59.15 44.44
CA ILE A 46 26.65 59.23 44.49
C ILE A 46 26.07 57.87 44.10
N ALA A 47 25.16 57.36 44.93
CA ALA A 47 24.41 56.15 44.65
C ALA A 47 23.03 56.51 44.11
N TYR A 48 22.65 55.85 43.02
CA TYR A 48 21.36 55.94 42.37
C TYR A 48 20.64 54.59 42.47
N LYS A 49 19.34 54.61 42.76
CA LYS A 49 18.51 53.42 42.72
C LYS A 49 18.07 53.10 41.30
N LYS A 50 17.72 51.83 41.09
CA LYS A 50 17.11 51.40 39.83
C LYS A 50 15.94 52.32 39.43
N ASN A 51 15.92 52.68 38.14
CA ASN A 51 15.01 53.61 37.48
C ASN A 51 15.16 55.09 37.86
N GLU A 52 16.20 55.48 38.60
CA GLU A 52 16.49 56.89 38.81
C GLU A 52 17.17 57.52 37.59
N VAL A 53 16.75 58.74 37.26
CA VAL A 53 17.31 59.51 36.15
C VAL A 53 18.54 60.25 36.64
N ILE A 54 19.68 59.96 36.00
CA ILE A 54 20.98 60.56 36.30
C ILE A 54 21.17 61.85 35.50
N LEU A 55 20.81 61.83 34.21
CA LEU A 55 20.83 62.97 33.29
C LEU A 55 19.53 62.99 32.48
N ARG A 56 19.00 64.17 32.17
CA ARG A 56 17.85 64.34 31.27
C ARG A 56 18.30 65.01 29.98
N GLU A 57 17.81 64.47 28.86
CA GLU A 57 17.98 65.08 27.55
C GLU A 57 17.45 66.52 27.55
N GLY A 58 18.20 67.44 26.94
CA GLY A 58 17.85 68.86 26.88
C GLY A 58 18.14 69.66 28.15
N GLU A 59 18.58 69.02 29.25
CA GLU A 59 19.00 69.72 30.46
C GLU A 59 20.51 70.00 30.48
N PHE A 60 20.88 71.17 30.96
CA PHE A 60 22.28 71.53 31.17
C PHE A 60 22.90 70.71 32.28
N ASN A 61 24.01 70.05 31.97
CA ASN A 61 24.78 69.28 32.92
C ASN A 61 26.22 69.83 32.98
N GLN A 62 26.65 70.21 34.18
CA GLN A 62 28.02 70.64 34.46
C GLN A 62 28.80 69.60 35.28
N LYS A 63 28.31 68.35 35.32
CA LYS A 63 28.90 67.27 36.08
C LYS A 63 29.44 66.19 35.16
N LEU A 64 30.57 65.62 35.53
CA LEU A 64 31.15 64.45 34.89
C LEU A 64 30.94 63.24 35.79
N PHE A 65 30.54 62.10 35.23
CA PHE A 65 30.28 60.90 36.01
C PHE A 65 31.10 59.73 35.47
N PHE A 66 31.71 58.99 36.38
CA PHE A 66 32.39 57.72 36.12
C PHE A 66 31.64 56.58 36.79
N LEU A 67 31.33 55.53 36.03
CA LEU A 67 30.63 54.37 36.54
C LEU A 67 31.53 53.55 37.46
N ILE A 68 31.12 53.39 38.73
CA ILE A 68 31.82 52.56 39.70
C ILE A 68 31.30 51.12 39.65
N SER A 69 29.98 50.98 39.68
CA SER A 69 29.27 49.70 39.70
C SER A 69 27.80 49.94 39.31
N GLY A 70 27.15 48.94 38.73
CA GLY A 70 25.76 49.02 38.27
C GLY A 70 25.67 49.12 36.75
N GLU A 71 24.48 49.45 36.25
CA GLU A 71 24.20 49.58 34.82
C GLU A 71 23.31 50.79 34.56
N VAL A 72 23.62 51.51 33.48
CA VAL A 72 22.82 52.62 32.99
C VAL A 72 22.40 52.40 31.54
N LYS A 73 21.23 52.93 31.17
CA LYS A 73 20.77 53.04 29.78
C LYS A 73 20.81 54.48 29.32
N ILE A 74 21.18 54.67 28.06
CA ILE A 74 21.23 55.94 27.36
C ILE A 74 20.05 55.95 26.39
N ILE A 75 19.17 56.93 26.54
CA ILE A 75 17.91 57.07 25.83
C ILE A 75 17.94 58.39 25.06
N VAL A 76 17.63 58.35 23.77
CA VAL A 76 17.52 59.53 22.90
C VAL A 76 16.18 59.44 22.19
N GLU A 77 15.36 60.50 22.24
CA GLU A 77 14.01 60.50 21.63
C GLU A 77 13.17 59.26 22.05
N ASP A 78 13.20 58.93 23.35
CA ASP A 78 12.53 57.77 23.97
C ASP A 78 13.03 56.37 23.55
N GLU A 79 14.02 56.27 22.66
CA GLU A 79 14.63 55.02 22.24
C GLU A 79 15.94 54.72 22.98
N VAL A 80 16.13 53.46 23.41
CA VAL A 80 17.36 53.03 24.08
C VAL A 80 18.46 52.86 23.03
N VAL A 81 19.37 53.82 22.93
CA VAL A 81 20.46 53.81 21.94
C VAL A 81 21.71 53.07 22.43
N ALA A 82 21.90 52.97 23.75
CA ALA A 82 23.01 52.23 24.34
C ALA A 82 22.74 51.84 25.79
N SER A 83 23.46 50.85 26.29
CA SER A 83 23.61 50.56 27.72
C SER A 83 25.08 50.53 28.10
N MET A 84 25.37 50.85 29.35
CA MET A 84 26.72 50.90 29.90
C MET A 84 26.73 50.28 31.29
N ASN A 85 27.43 49.15 31.43
CA ASN A 85 27.64 48.43 32.68
C ASN A 85 29.13 48.29 33.03
N LYS A 86 30.02 48.82 32.19
CA LYS A 86 31.47 48.70 32.37
C LYS A 86 31.96 49.75 33.38
N ARG A 87 32.64 49.28 34.43
CA ARG A 87 33.35 50.15 35.39
C ARG A 87 34.31 51.08 34.64
N GLY A 88 34.43 52.33 35.11
CA GLY A 88 35.18 53.38 34.45
C GLY A 88 34.46 54.05 33.27
N GLY A 89 33.28 53.56 32.87
CA GLY A 89 32.46 54.17 31.83
C GLY A 89 32.09 55.62 32.15
N VAL A 90 32.18 56.50 31.14
CA VAL A 90 32.01 57.95 31.31
C VAL A 90 30.73 58.45 30.66
N ILE A 91 29.97 59.25 31.42
CA ILE A 91 28.78 59.97 30.96
C ILE A 91 28.84 61.44 31.38
N GLY A 92 28.15 62.29 30.61
CA GLY A 92 28.11 63.74 30.85
C GLY A 92 29.30 64.50 30.26
N GLU A 93 30.23 63.82 29.59
CA GLU A 93 31.42 64.39 28.97
C GLU A 93 31.07 65.37 27.84
N ILE A 94 30.08 65.03 27.01
CA ILE A 94 29.69 65.85 25.86
C ILE A 94 29.17 67.20 26.33
N GLY A 95 28.25 67.23 27.30
CA GLY A 95 27.70 68.47 27.86
C GLY A 95 28.78 69.33 28.52
N LEU A 96 29.75 68.70 29.19
CA LEU A 96 30.86 69.39 29.83
C LEU A 96 31.80 70.07 28.80
N ILE A 97 32.17 69.37 27.72
CA ILE A 97 33.10 69.84 26.70
C ILE A 97 32.46 70.90 25.80
N THR A 98 31.25 70.62 25.32
CA THR A 98 30.56 71.45 24.33
C THR A 98 29.82 72.62 24.97
N LYS A 99 29.57 72.56 26.29
CA LYS A 99 28.71 73.49 27.04
C LYS A 99 27.27 73.54 26.53
N LEU A 100 26.84 72.50 25.82
CA LEU A 100 25.48 72.32 25.34
C LEU A 100 24.66 71.49 26.35
N PRO A 101 23.33 71.52 26.26
CA PRO A 101 22.48 70.60 27.01
C PRO A 101 22.81 69.13 26.73
N SER A 102 22.45 68.25 27.66
CA SER A 102 22.68 66.81 27.54
C SER A 102 21.98 66.27 26.29
N THR A 103 22.71 65.48 25.48
CA THR A 103 22.22 64.94 24.20
C THR A 103 21.39 63.66 24.36
N ALA A 104 21.23 63.17 25.58
CA ALA A 104 20.52 61.94 25.89
C ALA A 104 20.09 61.93 27.36
N THR A 105 19.02 61.21 27.66
CA THR A 105 18.62 60.86 29.02
C THR A 105 19.42 59.63 29.47
N VAL A 106 19.99 59.67 30.68
CA VAL A 106 20.71 58.54 31.27
C VAL A 106 19.95 58.05 32.51
N LEU A 107 19.57 56.79 32.48
CA LEU A 107 18.74 56.14 33.51
C LEU A 107 19.51 54.98 34.14
N ALA A 108 19.54 54.89 35.46
CA ALA A 108 20.05 53.71 36.15
C ALA A 108 19.09 52.52 35.96
N THR A 109 19.57 51.37 35.47
CA THR A 109 18.76 50.15 35.32
C THR A 109 18.96 49.14 36.45
N ASP A 110 19.96 49.38 37.29
CA ASP A 110 20.22 48.69 38.54
C ASP A 110 20.72 49.69 39.60
N ASP A 111 20.87 49.26 40.85
CA ASP A 111 21.50 50.05 41.90
C ASP A 111 22.93 50.45 41.48
N THR A 112 23.11 51.73 41.18
CA THR A 112 24.27 52.25 40.46
C THR A 112 25.05 53.23 41.32
N LYS A 113 26.37 53.08 41.37
CA LYS A 113 27.28 54.04 42.03
C LYS A 113 28.09 54.77 40.98
N LEU A 114 28.14 56.10 41.09
CA LEU A 114 28.88 56.98 40.21
C LEU A 114 29.87 57.84 41.00
N LEU A 115 31.07 58.01 40.48
CA LEU A 115 32.01 59.03 40.92
C LEU A 115 31.75 60.31 40.13
N VAL A 116 31.39 61.38 40.83
CA VAL A 116 30.87 62.62 40.24
C VAL A 116 31.81 63.79 40.50
N PHE A 117 32.07 64.56 39.44
CA PHE A 117 32.88 65.77 39.49
C PHE A 117 32.12 66.96 38.92
N ASP A 118 32.04 68.06 39.66
CA ASP A 118 31.43 69.30 39.18
C ASP A 118 32.46 70.16 38.42
N TYR A 119 32.04 70.81 37.32
CA TYR A 119 32.89 71.68 36.51
C TYR A 119 33.60 72.80 37.30
N PRO A 120 32.94 73.51 38.24
CA PRO A 120 33.61 74.51 39.06
C PRO A 120 34.71 73.88 39.93
N THR A 121 34.48 72.70 40.48
CA THR A 121 35.47 71.96 41.28
C THR A 121 36.67 71.55 40.42
N LEU A 122 36.43 71.04 39.21
CA LEU A 122 37.47 70.68 38.24
C LEU A 122 38.31 71.89 37.77
N THR A 123 37.71 73.08 37.69
CA THR A 123 38.37 74.31 37.22
C THR A 123 38.92 75.20 38.34
N SER A 124 38.52 74.96 39.60
CA SER A 124 38.92 75.75 40.78
C SER A 124 40.31 75.45 41.32
N ILE A 125 41.00 74.42 40.79
CA ILE A 125 42.40 74.17 41.11
C ILE A 125 43.19 75.40 40.63
N LYS A 126 43.72 76.23 41.54
CA LYS A 126 44.52 77.42 41.22
C LYS A 126 45.99 77.17 41.59
N SER A 127 46.79 76.70 40.64
CA SER A 127 48.26 76.77 40.66
C SER A 127 48.83 76.56 39.24
N GLU A 128 50.14 76.74 39.05
CA GLU A 128 50.86 76.51 37.78
C GLU A 128 50.66 75.06 37.23
N GLN A 129 50.19 74.13 38.07
CA GLN A 129 49.84 72.74 37.74
C GLN A 129 48.44 72.57 37.12
N SER A 130 47.59 73.60 37.12
CA SER A 130 46.20 73.52 36.62
C SER A 130 46.09 73.36 35.10
N LEU A 131 47.07 73.87 34.35
CA LEU A 131 47.14 73.71 32.89
C LEU A 131 47.40 72.26 32.50
N ASN A 132 48.29 71.56 33.22
CA ASN A 132 48.57 70.15 33.00
C ASN A 132 47.34 69.27 33.34
N PHE A 133 46.63 69.60 34.42
CA PHE A 133 45.38 68.93 34.80
C PHE A 133 44.31 69.02 33.71
N LEU A 134 44.07 70.23 33.22
CA LEU A 134 43.06 70.45 32.19
C LEU A 134 43.44 69.76 30.88
N TYR A 135 44.73 69.75 30.53
CA TYR A 135 45.25 69.05 29.36
C TYR A 135 44.99 67.54 29.42
N ILE A 136 45.34 66.88 30.52
CA ILE A 136 45.11 65.43 30.72
C ILE A 136 43.61 65.10 30.64
N LEU A 137 42.76 65.94 31.25
CA LEU A 137 41.31 65.77 31.22
C LEU A 137 40.74 65.86 29.79
N TYR A 138 41.18 66.85 29.00
CA TYR A 138 40.77 66.96 27.59
C TYR A 138 41.33 65.84 26.71
N GLN A 139 42.52 65.31 27.00
CA GLN A 139 43.05 64.13 26.31
C GLN A 139 42.20 62.87 26.58
N LEU A 140 41.79 62.67 27.83
CA LEU A 140 40.87 61.59 28.22
C LEU A 140 39.56 61.70 27.41
N PHE A 141 38.97 62.90 27.36
CA PHE A 141 37.75 63.15 26.59
C PHE A 141 37.91 62.87 25.10
N ALA A 142 38.99 63.37 24.48
CA ALA A 142 39.24 63.15 23.06
C ALA A 142 39.33 61.65 22.72
N LYS A 143 39.97 60.87 23.61
CA LYS A 143 40.11 59.42 23.42
C LYS A 143 38.80 58.67 23.58
N ILE A 144 38.03 58.95 24.63
CA ILE A 144 36.71 58.35 24.87
C ILE A 144 35.76 58.65 23.70
N LEU A 145 35.68 59.91 23.27
CA LEU A 145 34.82 60.31 22.16
C LEU A 145 35.25 59.66 20.84
N SER A 146 36.55 59.57 20.57
CA SER A 146 37.07 58.89 19.38
C SER A 146 36.70 57.41 19.37
N GLN A 147 36.78 56.71 20.52
CA GLN A 147 36.42 55.31 20.60
C GLN A 147 34.91 55.11 20.37
N LYS A 148 34.06 55.91 21.03
CA LYS A 148 32.61 55.89 20.84
C LYS A 148 32.23 56.13 19.37
N LEU A 149 32.95 57.01 18.67
CA LEU A 149 32.72 57.29 17.25
C LEU A 149 33.06 56.08 16.35
N ILE A 150 34.19 55.41 16.60
CA ILE A 150 34.60 54.20 15.85
C ILE A 150 33.56 53.09 16.02
N GLU A 151 33.11 52.85 17.25
CA GLU A 151 32.08 51.84 17.55
C GLU A 151 30.75 52.16 16.86
N THR A 152 30.35 53.44 16.87
CA THR A 152 29.12 53.91 16.19
C THR A 152 29.18 53.69 14.68
N ASN A 153 30.30 54.05 14.04
CA ASN A 153 30.52 53.82 12.61
C ASN A 153 30.47 52.32 12.26
N HIS A 154 31.01 51.46 13.13
CA HIS A 154 31.00 50.02 12.90
C HIS A 154 29.57 49.44 12.99
N LYS A 155 28.76 49.91 13.94
CA LYS A 155 27.33 49.55 14.05
C LYS A 155 26.53 50.03 12.84
N ALA A 156 26.74 51.27 12.39
CA ALA A 156 26.05 51.81 11.21
C ALA A 156 26.31 50.96 9.95
N LYS A 157 27.58 50.56 9.73
CA LYS A 157 27.94 49.69 8.61
C LYS A 157 27.32 48.29 8.69
N GLN A 158 27.14 47.75 9.90
CA GLN A 158 26.44 46.47 10.08
C GLN A 158 24.95 46.59 9.78
N PHE A 159 24.30 47.66 10.26
CA PHE A 159 22.90 47.94 9.99
C PHE A 159 22.61 48.08 8.49
N GLU A 160 23.46 48.81 7.76
CA GLU A 160 23.33 48.96 6.31
C GLU A 160 23.42 47.62 5.57
N ARG A 161 24.34 46.73 6.00
CA ARG A 161 24.47 45.38 5.44
C ARG A 161 23.22 44.53 5.69
N ILE A 162 22.70 44.57 6.92
CA ILE A 162 21.50 43.80 7.30
C ILE A 162 20.29 44.29 6.53
N ASN A 163 20.07 45.60 6.41
CA ASN A 163 18.96 46.15 5.64
C ASN A 163 19.04 45.76 4.17
N LYS A 164 20.24 45.78 3.58
CA LYS A 164 20.41 45.33 2.20
C LYS A 164 20.06 43.85 2.02
N GLN A 165 20.44 42.99 2.97
CA GLN A 165 20.06 41.57 2.93
C GLN A 165 18.56 41.37 3.11
N LEU A 166 17.94 42.16 3.99
CA LEU A 166 16.50 42.11 4.24
C LEU A 166 15.69 42.47 2.98
N GLU A 167 16.09 43.52 2.26
CA GLU A 167 15.42 43.90 1.00
C GLU A 167 15.55 42.81 -0.07
N ILE A 168 16.71 42.17 -0.18
CA ILE A 168 16.90 41.03 -1.12
C ILE A 168 15.97 39.87 -0.75
N ALA A 169 15.95 39.48 0.52
CA ALA A 169 15.10 38.37 0.99
C ALA A 169 13.60 38.68 0.81
N LYS A 170 13.20 39.94 1.02
CA LYS A 170 11.82 40.39 0.78
C LYS A 170 11.43 40.25 -0.69
N GLN A 171 12.29 40.68 -1.61
CA GLN A 171 12.04 40.56 -3.05
C GLN A 171 11.95 39.09 -3.50
N GLU A 172 12.82 38.22 -2.98
CA GLU A 172 12.77 36.78 -3.25
C GLU A 172 11.46 36.15 -2.77
N LEU A 173 10.98 36.56 -1.59
CA LEU A 173 9.72 36.08 -1.04
C LEU A 173 8.52 36.52 -1.88
N GLU A 174 8.49 37.78 -2.33
CA GLU A 174 7.43 38.30 -3.21
C GLU A 174 7.37 37.53 -4.54
N ASN A 175 8.53 37.28 -5.16
CA ASN A 175 8.61 36.50 -6.39
C ASN A 175 8.13 35.06 -6.19
N THR A 176 8.48 34.44 -5.05
CA THR A 176 8.07 33.07 -4.73
C THR A 176 6.56 32.99 -4.50
N ASN A 177 5.97 33.98 -3.83
CA ASN A 177 4.52 34.03 -3.64
C ASN A 177 3.76 34.14 -4.95
N LEU A 178 4.23 34.96 -5.90
CA LEU A 178 3.60 35.10 -7.21
C LEU A 178 3.63 33.79 -8.02
N ASP A 179 4.74 33.05 -7.97
CA ASP A 179 4.86 31.73 -8.61
C ASP A 179 3.92 30.69 -7.97
N LEU A 180 3.79 30.72 -6.64
CA LEU A 180 2.85 29.85 -5.92
C LEU A 180 1.39 30.16 -6.27
N GLU A 181 1.00 31.43 -6.34
CA GLU A 181 -0.35 31.83 -6.74
C GLU A 181 -0.70 31.31 -8.13
N THR A 182 0.23 31.45 -9.09
CA THR A 182 0.05 30.96 -10.46
C THR A 182 -0.14 29.44 -10.48
N LYS A 183 0.70 28.69 -9.74
CA LYS A 183 0.59 27.22 -9.64
C LYS A 183 -0.71 26.76 -8.97
N ILE A 184 -1.20 27.51 -7.99
CA ILE A 184 -2.48 27.23 -7.32
C ILE A 184 -3.63 27.41 -8.31
N GLU A 185 -3.61 28.47 -9.11
CA GLU A 185 -4.63 28.73 -10.12
C GLU A 185 -4.68 27.60 -11.18
N GLU A 186 -3.51 27.21 -11.72
CA GLU A 186 -3.40 26.10 -12.68
C GLU A 186 -3.94 24.78 -12.11
N ARG A 187 -3.55 24.43 -10.87
CA ARG A 187 -4.04 23.21 -10.23
C ARG A 187 -5.54 23.26 -9.94
N THR A 188 -6.06 24.43 -9.60
CA THR A 188 -7.49 24.59 -9.33
C THR A 188 -8.31 24.37 -10.60
N ASP A 189 -7.83 24.84 -11.76
CA ASP A 189 -8.49 24.61 -13.05
C ASP A 189 -8.44 23.13 -13.47
N ASP A 190 -7.30 22.46 -13.30
CA ASP A 190 -7.16 21.02 -13.58
C ASP A 190 -8.09 20.16 -12.70
N LEU A 191 -8.21 20.52 -11.41
CA LEU A 191 -9.13 19.85 -10.49
C LEU A 191 -10.60 20.04 -10.89
N LYS A 192 -11.00 21.22 -11.36
CA LYS A 192 -12.36 21.46 -11.87
C LYS A 192 -12.66 20.58 -13.08
N LYS A 193 -11.75 20.52 -14.06
CA LYS A 193 -11.90 19.66 -15.25
C LYS A 193 -12.07 18.19 -14.87
N LYS A 194 -11.22 17.68 -13.97
CA LYS A 194 -11.33 16.30 -13.47
C LYS A 194 -12.63 16.02 -12.72
N ALA A 195 -13.12 16.99 -11.93
CA ALA A 195 -14.39 16.84 -11.22
C ALA A 195 -15.59 16.76 -12.19
N GLU A 196 -15.56 17.54 -13.27
CA GLU A 196 -16.57 17.48 -14.33
C GLU A 196 -16.54 16.15 -15.09
N GLU A 197 -15.35 15.67 -15.47
CA GLU A 197 -15.18 14.35 -16.11
C GLU A 197 -15.68 13.21 -15.22
N LEU A 198 -15.34 13.25 -13.93
CA LEU A 198 -15.78 12.25 -12.96
C LEU A 198 -17.31 12.25 -12.82
N SER A 199 -17.93 13.43 -12.78
CA SER A 199 -19.38 13.56 -12.70
C SER A 199 -20.07 12.99 -13.95
N ARG A 200 -19.52 13.24 -15.15
CA ARG A 200 -20.03 12.63 -16.39
C ARG A 200 -19.90 11.11 -16.37
N SER A 201 -18.76 10.59 -15.92
CA SER A 201 -18.54 9.15 -15.80
C SER A 201 -19.50 8.50 -14.80
N HIS A 202 -19.77 9.17 -13.66
CA HIS A 202 -20.71 8.67 -12.66
C HIS A 202 -22.13 8.60 -13.23
N TYR A 203 -22.57 9.64 -13.93
CA TYR A 203 -23.87 9.65 -14.61
C TYR A 203 -24.01 8.51 -15.63
N LEU A 204 -22.96 8.24 -16.42
CA LEU A 204 -22.97 7.14 -17.38
C LEU A 204 -23.06 5.77 -16.70
N LEU A 205 -22.30 5.57 -15.62
CA LEU A 205 -22.33 4.34 -14.83
C LEU A 205 -23.70 4.11 -14.20
N GLU A 206 -24.35 5.16 -13.70
CA GLU A 206 -25.69 5.06 -13.10
C GLU A 206 -26.76 4.64 -14.12
N ASN A 207 -26.66 5.17 -15.34
CA ASN A 207 -27.52 4.75 -16.45
C ASN A 207 -27.26 3.29 -16.86
N GLN A 208 -25.98 2.87 -16.93
CA GLN A 208 -25.62 1.49 -17.21
C GLN A 208 -26.12 0.54 -16.12
N ASN A 209 -26.01 0.92 -14.84
CA ASN A 209 -26.51 0.14 -13.72
C ASN A 209 -28.03 -0.03 -13.77
N SER A 210 -28.75 1.04 -14.11
CA SER A 210 -30.20 0.98 -14.30
C SER A 210 -30.60 0.03 -15.44
N ALA A 211 -29.86 0.06 -16.56
CA ALA A 211 -30.07 -0.87 -17.66
C ALA A 211 -29.73 -2.33 -17.28
N LEU A 212 -28.66 -2.53 -16.51
CA LEU A 212 -28.25 -3.84 -16.01
C LEU A 212 -29.29 -4.43 -15.05
N LEU A 213 -29.83 -3.62 -14.14
CA LEU A 213 -30.90 -4.03 -13.23
C LEU A 213 -32.16 -4.44 -13.99
N ALA A 214 -32.53 -3.71 -15.05
CA ALA A 214 -33.64 -4.09 -15.92
C ALA A 214 -33.36 -5.40 -16.67
N SER A 215 -32.13 -5.58 -17.16
CA SER A 215 -31.69 -6.83 -17.79
C SER A 215 -31.71 -8.01 -16.81
N ASN A 216 -31.27 -7.82 -15.58
CA ASN A 216 -31.28 -8.85 -14.53
C ASN A 216 -32.71 -9.27 -14.17
N ARG A 217 -33.65 -8.32 -14.03
CA ARG A 217 -35.07 -8.66 -13.84
C ARG A 217 -35.60 -9.50 -14.99
N LYS A 218 -35.25 -9.13 -16.24
CA LYS A 218 -35.64 -9.90 -17.42
C LYS A 218 -35.02 -11.30 -17.43
N LEU A 219 -33.78 -11.44 -16.96
CA LEU A 219 -33.13 -12.75 -16.79
C LEU A 219 -33.79 -13.59 -15.71
N GLU A 220 -34.19 -13.00 -14.58
CA GLU A 220 -34.95 -13.69 -13.54
C GLU A 220 -36.30 -14.18 -14.06
N ASP A 221 -37.02 -13.36 -14.82
CA ASP A 221 -38.28 -13.74 -15.47
C ASP A 221 -38.07 -14.89 -16.48
N LEU A 222 -37.00 -14.82 -17.28
CA LEU A 222 -36.62 -15.89 -18.19
C LEU A 222 -36.24 -17.16 -17.44
N TYR A 223 -35.54 -17.05 -16.30
CA TYR A 223 -35.15 -18.19 -15.47
C TYR A 223 -36.38 -18.87 -14.87
N ASN A 224 -37.32 -18.09 -14.35
CA ASN A 224 -38.59 -18.60 -13.81
C ASN A 224 -39.45 -19.26 -14.90
N ASN A 225 -39.55 -18.64 -16.07
CA ASN A 225 -40.26 -19.21 -17.22
C ASN A 225 -39.59 -20.48 -17.75
N ARG A 226 -38.25 -20.51 -17.82
CA ARG A 226 -37.49 -21.69 -18.20
C ARG A 226 -37.70 -22.81 -17.19
N LYS A 227 -37.59 -22.53 -15.89
CA LYS A 227 -37.85 -23.50 -14.80
C LYS A 227 -39.26 -24.08 -14.88
N SER A 228 -40.27 -23.24 -15.13
CA SER A 228 -41.66 -23.69 -15.32
C SER A 228 -41.82 -24.58 -16.56
N THR A 229 -41.21 -24.19 -17.67
CA THR A 229 -41.23 -24.95 -18.93
C THR A 229 -40.53 -26.31 -18.78
N LEU A 230 -39.38 -26.35 -18.12
CA LEU A 230 -38.62 -27.57 -17.83
C LEU A 230 -39.39 -28.51 -16.90
N ALA A 231 -40.02 -27.99 -15.85
CA ALA A 231 -40.88 -28.78 -14.96
C ALA A 231 -42.07 -29.40 -15.72
N LYS A 232 -42.69 -28.65 -16.65
CA LYS A 232 -43.77 -29.18 -17.51
C LYS A 232 -43.26 -30.26 -18.48
N LEU A 233 -42.06 -30.10 -19.02
CA LEU A 233 -41.41 -31.10 -19.88
C LEU A 233 -41.05 -32.38 -19.11
N GLU A 234 -40.54 -32.26 -17.89
CA GLU A 234 -40.30 -33.41 -17.01
C GLU A 234 -41.61 -34.13 -16.67
N GLN A 235 -42.67 -33.37 -16.40
CA GLN A 235 -44.00 -33.93 -16.14
C GLN A 235 -44.53 -34.69 -17.37
N LEU A 236 -44.35 -34.15 -18.58
CA LEU A 236 -44.66 -34.84 -19.85
C LEU A 236 -43.85 -36.12 -20.02
N TYR A 237 -42.55 -36.08 -19.72
CA TYR A 237 -41.67 -37.23 -19.81
C TYR A 237 -42.09 -38.36 -18.84
N ASN A 238 -42.23 -38.03 -17.55
CA ASN A 238 -42.48 -39.01 -16.49
C ASN A 238 -43.92 -39.51 -16.47
N ILE A 239 -44.91 -38.65 -16.74
CA ILE A 239 -46.34 -39.01 -16.62
C ILE A 239 -46.86 -39.62 -17.92
N HIS A 240 -46.49 -39.07 -19.08
CA HIS A 240 -47.12 -39.44 -20.35
C HIS A 240 -46.24 -40.37 -21.18
N LEU A 241 -44.99 -40.00 -21.46
CA LEU A 241 -44.10 -40.77 -22.34
C LEU A 241 -43.62 -42.08 -21.71
N LYS A 242 -43.24 -42.07 -20.43
CA LYS A 242 -42.80 -43.28 -19.72
C LYS A 242 -43.94 -44.30 -19.56
N LYS A 243 -45.16 -43.84 -19.23
CA LYS A 243 -46.35 -44.70 -19.18
C LYS A 243 -46.77 -45.24 -20.55
N LEU A 244 -46.62 -44.45 -21.61
CA LEU A 244 -46.85 -44.94 -22.98
C LEU A 244 -45.88 -46.07 -23.33
N LYS A 245 -44.60 -45.95 -22.96
CA LYS A 245 -43.60 -47.00 -23.18
C LYS A 245 -43.92 -48.29 -22.43
N GLU A 246 -44.53 -48.20 -21.25
CA GLU A 246 -44.91 -49.34 -20.42
C GLU A 246 -46.23 -50.02 -20.86
N SER A 247 -47.08 -49.35 -21.67
CA SER A 247 -48.45 -49.81 -21.99
C SER A 247 -48.66 -50.37 -23.39
N ILE A 248 -47.63 -50.48 -24.24
CA ILE A 248 -47.80 -50.85 -25.66
C ILE A 248 -47.41 -52.31 -25.93
N SER A 249 -48.35 -53.10 -26.46
CA SER A 249 -48.18 -54.48 -26.95
C SER A 249 -48.12 -54.56 -28.49
N SER A 250 -47.27 -55.49 -28.94
CA SER A 250 -46.94 -56.04 -30.28
C SER A 250 -47.32 -55.33 -31.61
N SER A 251 -46.25 -55.11 -32.39
CA SER A 251 -46.08 -55.18 -33.86
C SER A 251 -45.78 -53.90 -34.66
N ASP A 252 -46.29 -52.72 -34.28
CA ASP A 252 -45.84 -51.41 -34.84
C ASP A 252 -44.73 -50.73 -34.00
N LEU A 253 -44.24 -51.46 -32.98
CA LEU A 253 -43.46 -50.95 -31.84
C LEU A 253 -42.08 -50.39 -32.19
N GLN A 254 -41.38 -50.92 -33.21
CA GLN A 254 -39.98 -50.52 -33.44
C GLN A 254 -39.88 -49.07 -33.91
N ASN A 255 -40.78 -48.63 -34.80
CA ASN A 255 -40.76 -47.26 -35.31
C ASN A 255 -41.20 -46.25 -34.26
N ILE A 256 -42.25 -46.55 -33.48
CA ILE A 256 -42.74 -45.65 -32.43
C ILE A 256 -41.74 -45.58 -31.26
N THR A 257 -41.11 -46.70 -30.88
CA THR A 257 -40.07 -46.70 -29.85
C THR A 257 -38.82 -45.97 -30.34
N HIS A 258 -38.49 -46.09 -31.63
CA HIS A 258 -37.37 -45.35 -32.25
C HIS A 258 -37.64 -43.85 -32.29
N GLU A 259 -38.84 -43.40 -32.67
CA GLU A 259 -39.20 -41.97 -32.64
C GLU A 259 -39.25 -41.42 -31.22
N VAL A 260 -39.82 -42.17 -30.26
CA VAL A 260 -39.81 -41.77 -28.84
C VAL A 260 -38.38 -41.69 -28.32
N ASN A 261 -37.50 -42.64 -28.66
CA ASN A 261 -36.08 -42.58 -28.29
C ASN A 261 -35.35 -41.42 -28.98
N ASN A 262 -35.68 -41.07 -30.23
CA ASN A 262 -35.12 -39.90 -30.92
C ASN A 262 -35.55 -38.59 -30.26
N VAL A 263 -36.83 -38.45 -29.92
CA VAL A 263 -37.34 -37.28 -29.18
C VAL A 263 -36.68 -37.21 -27.81
N MET A 264 -36.45 -38.35 -27.16
CA MET A 264 -35.72 -38.43 -25.89
C MET A 264 -34.26 -38.01 -26.01
N GLU A 265 -33.55 -38.43 -27.05
CA GLU A 265 -32.17 -37.98 -27.33
C GLU A 265 -32.13 -36.47 -27.65
N GLN A 266 -33.13 -35.96 -28.37
CA GLN A 266 -33.23 -34.52 -28.67
C GLN A 266 -33.54 -33.67 -27.43
N LEU A 267 -34.33 -34.19 -26.48
CA LEU A 267 -34.64 -33.53 -25.22
C LEU A 267 -33.60 -33.78 -24.13
N ARG A 268 -32.67 -34.73 -24.35
CA ARG A 268 -31.62 -35.10 -23.40
C ARG A 268 -30.79 -33.91 -22.90
N PRO A 269 -30.27 -33.00 -23.77
CA PRO A 269 -29.46 -31.86 -23.32
C PRO A 269 -30.23 -30.93 -22.38
N ILE A 270 -31.53 -30.75 -22.63
CA ILE A 270 -32.42 -29.91 -21.84
C ILE A 270 -32.72 -30.55 -20.49
N SER A 271 -32.93 -31.87 -20.46
CA SER A 271 -33.09 -32.63 -19.22
C SER A 271 -31.81 -32.68 -18.38
N GLU A 272 -30.64 -32.81 -19.02
CA GLU A 272 -29.32 -32.78 -18.37
C GLU A 272 -29.04 -31.41 -17.76
N LEU A 273 -29.37 -30.32 -18.47
CA LEU A 273 -29.33 -28.95 -17.95
C LEU A 273 -30.21 -28.78 -16.69
N TYR A 274 -31.45 -29.27 -16.72
CA TYR A 274 -32.35 -29.22 -15.56
C TYR A 274 -31.84 -30.04 -14.36
N LEU A 275 -31.36 -31.26 -14.61
CA LEU A 275 -30.78 -32.13 -13.58
C LEU A 275 -29.50 -31.54 -12.99
N SER A 276 -28.68 -30.87 -13.79
CA SER A 276 -27.49 -30.16 -13.32
C SER A 276 -27.84 -28.99 -12.39
N GLU A 277 -28.87 -28.21 -12.74
CA GLU A 277 -29.32 -27.03 -11.98
C GLU A 277 -29.99 -27.40 -10.64
N ASN A 278 -30.69 -28.54 -10.58
CA ASN A 278 -31.29 -29.07 -9.35
C ASN A 278 -30.42 -30.13 -8.67
N SER A 279 -29.20 -30.39 -9.16
CA SER A 279 -28.35 -31.48 -8.67
C SER A 279 -28.08 -31.40 -7.16
N MET A 280 -28.08 -30.20 -6.58
CA MET A 280 -27.81 -29.98 -5.15
C MET A 280 -29.05 -30.01 -4.26
N GLN A 281 -30.26 -29.96 -4.84
CA GLN A 281 -31.50 -29.92 -4.06
C GLN A 281 -31.73 -31.26 -3.35
N GLY A 282 -31.97 -31.21 -2.04
CA GLY A 282 -32.26 -32.41 -1.22
C GLY A 282 -31.03 -33.24 -0.84
N LYS A 283 -29.84 -32.93 -1.36
CA LYS A 283 -28.58 -33.54 -0.91
C LYS A 283 -28.14 -32.98 0.44
N LYS A 284 -27.32 -33.74 1.17
CA LYS A 284 -26.83 -33.37 2.51
C LYS A 284 -25.31 -33.22 2.51
N LEU A 285 -24.83 -32.09 3.01
CA LEU A 285 -23.42 -31.77 3.20
C LEU A 285 -23.08 -31.74 4.69
N LEU A 286 -22.10 -32.55 5.09
CA LEU A 286 -21.40 -32.42 6.37
C LEU A 286 -20.18 -31.50 6.17
N ALA A 287 -20.18 -30.32 6.79
CA ALA A 287 -19.08 -29.37 6.73
C ALA A 287 -18.30 -29.38 8.06
N PHE A 288 -17.11 -29.98 8.05
CA PHE A 288 -16.19 -29.97 9.18
C PHE A 288 -15.20 -28.81 9.02
N GLU A 289 -15.59 -27.67 9.57
CA GLU A 289 -14.93 -26.38 9.40
C GLU A 289 -14.99 -25.59 10.72
N ASN A 290 -13.85 -25.36 11.37
CA ASN A 290 -13.79 -24.72 12.69
C ASN A 290 -13.97 -23.19 12.60
N SER A 291 -13.69 -22.59 11.45
CA SER A 291 -13.76 -21.14 11.31
C SER A 291 -15.18 -20.66 11.05
N LYS A 292 -15.75 -19.90 12.01
CA LYS A 292 -17.07 -19.25 11.84
C LYS A 292 -17.16 -18.41 10.57
N LYS A 293 -16.08 -17.69 10.20
CA LYS A 293 -16.03 -16.89 8.96
C LYS A 293 -16.22 -17.79 7.73
N GLN A 294 -15.57 -18.94 7.71
CA GLN A 294 -15.64 -19.89 6.60
C GLN A 294 -16.99 -20.63 6.58
N GLN A 295 -17.54 -20.99 7.73
CA GLN A 295 -18.91 -21.52 7.83
C GLN A 295 -19.94 -20.55 7.24
N THR A 296 -19.84 -19.25 7.56
CA THR A 296 -20.73 -18.23 6.98
C THR A 296 -20.59 -18.14 5.46
N ALA A 297 -19.36 -18.20 4.93
CA ALA A 297 -19.13 -18.21 3.48
C ALA A 297 -19.78 -19.44 2.80
N ILE A 298 -19.65 -20.63 3.41
CA ILE A 298 -20.29 -21.87 2.92
C ILE A 298 -21.82 -21.74 2.97
N LYS A 299 -22.37 -21.18 4.07
CA LYS A 299 -23.81 -20.90 4.19
C LYS A 299 -24.31 -19.93 3.12
N LEU A 300 -23.58 -18.87 2.82
CA LEU A 300 -23.93 -17.92 1.77
C LEU A 300 -23.85 -18.56 0.38
N ALA A 301 -22.84 -19.39 0.13
CA ALA A 301 -22.67 -20.08 -1.14
C ALA A 301 -23.78 -21.12 -1.43
N LEU A 302 -24.27 -21.80 -0.40
CA LEU A 302 -25.09 -23.01 -0.56
C LEU A 302 -26.49 -22.89 0.05
N GLY A 303 -26.76 -21.88 0.88
CA GLY A 303 -28.04 -21.73 1.57
C GLY A 303 -29.22 -21.54 0.61
N GLY A 304 -28.99 -20.96 -0.57
CA GLY A 304 -30.00 -20.80 -1.61
C GLY A 304 -30.19 -22.02 -2.52
N THR A 305 -29.36 -23.06 -2.42
CA THR A 305 -29.35 -24.18 -3.37
C THR A 305 -30.26 -25.34 -2.95
N GLY A 306 -30.93 -25.25 -1.79
CA GLY A 306 -31.78 -26.30 -1.25
C GLY A 306 -31.01 -27.53 -0.72
N MET A 307 -29.71 -27.39 -0.46
CA MET A 307 -28.88 -28.43 0.12
C MET A 307 -28.96 -28.40 1.65
N GLY A 308 -29.10 -29.56 2.30
CA GLY A 308 -29.08 -29.69 3.75
C GLY A 308 -27.66 -29.50 4.30
N LEU A 309 -27.43 -28.42 5.04
CA LEU A 309 -26.11 -28.09 5.60
C LEU A 309 -26.03 -28.51 7.08
N THR A 310 -25.03 -29.32 7.42
CA THR A 310 -24.70 -29.64 8.83
C THR A 310 -23.27 -29.23 9.10
N PHE A 311 -23.06 -28.33 10.07
CA PHE A 311 -21.74 -27.84 10.46
C PHE A 311 -21.30 -28.51 11.75
N VAL A 312 -20.04 -28.93 11.80
CA VAL A 312 -19.40 -29.55 12.97
C VAL A 312 -18.03 -28.90 13.21
N ASN A 313 -17.65 -28.76 14.48
CA ASN A 313 -16.40 -28.12 14.89
C ASN A 313 -15.42 -29.09 15.55
N THR A 314 -15.89 -30.26 16.00
CA THR A 314 -15.03 -31.28 16.63
C THR A 314 -15.23 -32.64 15.98
N SER A 315 -14.24 -33.51 16.16
CA SER A 315 -14.30 -34.88 15.66
C SER A 315 -15.44 -35.66 16.31
N GLU A 316 -15.74 -35.42 17.60
CA GLU A 316 -16.86 -36.06 18.30
C GLU A 316 -18.21 -35.64 17.70
N GLU A 317 -18.41 -34.36 17.41
CA GLU A 317 -19.61 -33.86 16.73
C GLU A 317 -19.75 -34.49 15.33
N ALA A 318 -18.64 -34.60 14.59
CA ALA A 318 -18.61 -35.22 13.28
C ALA A 318 -18.95 -36.72 13.32
N MET A 319 -18.41 -37.45 14.31
CA MET A 319 -18.74 -38.87 14.54
C MET A 319 -20.22 -39.08 14.89
N ALA A 320 -20.77 -38.23 15.76
CA ALA A 320 -22.19 -38.27 16.12
C ALA A 320 -23.08 -37.99 14.90
N ALA A 321 -22.74 -36.99 14.08
CA ALA A 321 -23.48 -36.66 12.87
C ALA A 321 -23.50 -37.82 11.86
N LEU A 322 -22.34 -38.44 11.59
CA LEU A 322 -22.23 -39.59 10.69
C LEU A 322 -22.98 -40.83 11.18
N SER A 323 -23.19 -40.96 12.50
CA SER A 323 -23.97 -42.06 13.08
C SER A 323 -25.48 -41.84 12.99
N GLY A 324 -25.93 -40.58 12.98
CA GLY A 324 -27.35 -40.21 13.01
C GLY A 324 -27.98 -39.90 11.66
N SER A 325 -27.20 -39.71 10.60
CA SER A 325 -27.70 -39.37 9.26
C SER A 325 -26.72 -39.72 8.14
N ASN A 326 -27.27 -40.07 6.98
CA ASN A 326 -26.48 -40.22 5.76
C ASN A 326 -26.20 -38.84 5.14
N PHE A 327 -24.98 -38.67 4.64
CA PHE A 327 -24.52 -37.47 3.92
C PHE A 327 -24.02 -37.84 2.53
N ASP A 328 -24.29 -36.99 1.55
CA ASP A 328 -23.81 -37.16 0.17
C ASP A 328 -22.39 -36.61 0.02
N PHE A 329 -22.10 -35.51 0.73
CA PHE A 329 -20.84 -34.80 0.65
C PHE A 329 -20.25 -34.54 2.04
N MET A 330 -18.92 -34.52 2.09
CA MET A 330 -18.17 -34.00 3.22
C MET A 330 -17.21 -32.91 2.75
N LEU A 331 -17.33 -31.73 3.32
CA LEU A 331 -16.35 -30.66 3.18
C LEU A 331 -15.44 -30.69 4.40
N ILE A 332 -14.13 -30.75 4.15
CA ILE A 332 -13.12 -30.82 5.20
C ILE A 332 -12.06 -29.74 4.98
N SER A 333 -11.64 -29.08 6.06
CA SER A 333 -10.50 -28.16 6.04
C SER A 333 -9.18 -28.91 6.20
N THR A 334 -8.06 -28.22 5.99
CA THR A 334 -6.72 -28.82 6.16
C THR A 334 -6.41 -29.20 7.61
N ASP A 335 -6.93 -28.45 8.58
CA ASP A 335 -6.79 -28.74 10.01
C ASP A 335 -7.48 -30.05 10.41
N ASN A 336 -8.61 -30.36 9.76
CA ASN A 336 -9.44 -31.52 10.08
C ASN A 336 -9.14 -32.74 9.22
N MET A 337 -8.12 -32.67 8.35
CA MET A 337 -7.90 -33.67 7.31
C MET A 337 -7.67 -35.09 7.83
N ASP A 338 -7.18 -35.22 9.08
CA ASP A 338 -6.94 -36.50 9.74
C ASP A 338 -8.23 -37.24 10.14
N PHE A 339 -9.40 -36.58 10.09
CA PHE A 339 -10.70 -37.23 10.26
C PHE A 339 -11.19 -37.92 8.97
N ALA A 340 -10.64 -37.57 7.81
CA ALA A 340 -11.08 -38.10 6.52
C ALA A 340 -11.03 -39.64 6.40
N PRO A 341 -10.02 -40.35 6.95
CA PRO A 341 -9.99 -41.82 6.95
C PRO A 341 -11.18 -42.45 7.71
N TYR A 342 -11.52 -41.92 8.88
CA TYR A 342 -12.67 -42.40 9.65
C TYR A 342 -13.98 -42.20 8.88
N ALA A 343 -14.17 -41.00 8.31
CA ALA A 343 -15.34 -40.69 7.51
C ALA A 343 -15.46 -41.60 6.28
N TYR A 344 -14.32 -41.90 5.61
CA TYR A 344 -14.27 -42.80 4.47
C TYR A 344 -14.63 -44.24 4.86
N GLU A 345 -14.14 -44.74 6.00
CA GLU A 345 -14.46 -46.09 6.48
C GLU A 345 -15.96 -46.24 6.80
N LYS A 346 -16.56 -45.22 7.42
CA LYS A 346 -17.99 -45.23 7.78
C LYS A 346 -18.92 -45.00 6.60
N ALA A 347 -18.56 -44.13 5.67
CA ALA A 347 -19.38 -43.78 4.50
C ALA A 347 -18.52 -43.70 3.23
N PRO A 348 -18.09 -44.84 2.64
CA PRO A 348 -17.22 -44.85 1.46
C PRO A 348 -17.81 -44.18 0.21
N GLN A 349 -19.15 -44.11 0.13
CA GLN A 349 -19.88 -43.49 -0.97
C GLN A 349 -19.96 -41.96 -0.86
N MET A 350 -19.68 -41.40 0.33
CA MET A 350 -19.72 -39.96 0.58
C MET A 350 -18.57 -39.27 -0.13
N LYS A 351 -18.88 -38.31 -0.99
CA LYS A 351 -17.86 -37.59 -1.77
C LYS A 351 -17.18 -36.54 -0.91
N GLN A 352 -15.85 -36.58 -0.88
CA GLN A 352 -15.05 -35.68 -0.05
C GLN A 352 -14.51 -34.51 -0.87
N LEU A 353 -14.60 -33.31 -0.30
CA LEU A 353 -14.06 -32.08 -0.83
C LEU A 353 -13.14 -31.44 0.22
N LEU A 354 -11.84 -31.47 -0.05
CA LEU A 354 -10.86 -30.71 0.72
C LEU A 354 -10.91 -29.25 0.26
N MET A 355 -11.18 -28.33 1.19
CA MET A 355 -11.01 -26.91 0.92
C MET A 355 -9.91 -26.34 1.80
N THR A 356 -8.95 -25.65 1.19
CA THR A 356 -7.74 -25.20 1.89
C THR A 356 -7.35 -23.80 1.47
N ALA A 357 -6.94 -22.96 2.42
CA ALA A 357 -6.26 -21.70 2.14
C ALA A 357 -4.74 -21.83 2.38
N ASP A 358 -4.28 -23.02 2.78
CA ASP A 358 -2.89 -23.23 3.12
C ASP A 358 -2.03 -23.42 1.87
N PRO A 359 -0.73 -23.09 1.92
CA PRO A 359 0.19 -23.38 0.82
C PRO A 359 0.23 -24.88 0.50
N ILE A 360 0.31 -25.24 -0.79
CA ILE A 360 0.31 -26.64 -1.27
C ILE A 360 1.21 -27.60 -0.44
N PRO A 361 2.46 -27.25 -0.06
CA PRO A 361 3.34 -28.15 0.68
C PRO A 361 2.80 -28.62 2.03
N THR A 362 1.89 -27.88 2.68
CA THR A 362 1.43 -28.16 4.05
C THR A 362 0.48 -29.35 4.14
N TYR A 363 -0.20 -29.69 3.03
CA TYR A 363 -1.20 -30.76 2.98
C TYR A 363 -0.90 -31.83 1.94
N LEU A 364 0.09 -31.62 1.06
CA LEU A 364 0.37 -32.52 -0.05
C LEU A 364 0.71 -33.96 0.38
N GLU A 365 1.56 -34.12 1.39
CA GLU A 365 1.93 -35.45 1.92
C GLU A 365 0.72 -36.21 2.49
N ARG A 366 -0.13 -35.51 3.24
CA ARG A 366 -1.37 -36.08 3.76
C ARG A 366 -2.37 -36.38 2.63
N LEU A 367 -2.44 -35.56 1.58
CA LEU A 367 -3.29 -35.78 0.41
C LEU A 367 -2.85 -37.01 -0.41
N LYS A 368 -1.54 -37.27 -0.53
CA LYS A 368 -1.01 -38.52 -1.11
C LYS A 368 -1.36 -39.75 -0.27
N LYS A 369 -1.32 -39.62 1.06
CA LYS A 369 -1.72 -40.69 1.99
C LYS A 369 -3.22 -40.97 1.90
N PHE A 370 -4.05 -39.93 1.87
CA PHE A 370 -5.51 -40.03 1.82
C PHE A 370 -6.00 -40.07 0.36
N ARG A 371 -5.71 -41.19 -0.32
CA ARG A 371 -5.99 -41.38 -1.75
C ARG A 371 -7.45 -41.20 -2.15
N PHE A 372 -8.39 -41.39 -1.24
CA PHE A 372 -9.83 -41.24 -1.47
C PHE A 372 -10.32 -39.77 -1.51
N ILE A 373 -9.51 -38.79 -1.09
CA ILE A 373 -9.85 -37.36 -1.22
C ILE A 373 -9.64 -36.94 -2.68
N ASN A 374 -10.67 -37.08 -3.49
CA ASN A 374 -10.57 -36.88 -4.94
C ASN A 374 -10.87 -35.45 -5.41
N ASN A 375 -11.37 -34.60 -4.51
CA ASN A 375 -11.70 -33.22 -4.83
C ASN A 375 -10.96 -32.26 -3.90
N VAL A 376 -10.23 -31.31 -4.47
CA VAL A 376 -9.44 -30.30 -3.75
C VAL A 376 -9.71 -28.93 -4.34
N VAL A 377 -9.93 -27.94 -3.48
CA VAL A 377 -10.17 -26.55 -3.88
C VAL A 377 -9.35 -25.61 -3.00
N SER A 378 -8.38 -24.93 -3.61
CA SER A 378 -7.70 -23.78 -2.99
C SER A 378 -8.67 -22.60 -2.84
N LYS A 379 -8.72 -22.04 -1.63
CA LYS A 379 -9.42 -20.80 -1.28
C LYS A 379 -8.47 -19.63 -1.50
N ASN A 380 -8.97 -18.56 -2.10
CA ASN A 380 -8.26 -17.29 -2.22
C ASN A 380 -8.84 -16.29 -1.20
N ASP A 381 -8.07 -15.26 -0.84
CA ASP A 381 -8.51 -14.19 0.08
C ASP A 381 -9.75 -13.42 -0.43
N ASP A 382 -10.04 -13.48 -1.73
CA ASP A 382 -11.27 -12.93 -2.31
C ASP A 382 -12.50 -13.75 -1.87
N HIS A 383 -13.32 -13.10 -1.04
CA HIS A 383 -14.53 -13.66 -0.49
C HIS A 383 -15.56 -14.06 -1.56
N ASN A 384 -15.70 -13.27 -2.62
CA ASN A 384 -16.69 -13.52 -3.68
C ASN A 384 -16.25 -14.69 -4.54
N PHE A 385 -14.97 -14.76 -4.91
CA PHE A 385 -14.41 -15.89 -5.64
C PHE A 385 -14.52 -17.20 -4.83
N SER A 386 -14.22 -17.16 -3.54
CA SER A 386 -14.33 -18.33 -2.65
C SER A 386 -15.78 -18.84 -2.51
N ILE A 387 -16.76 -17.94 -2.39
CA ILE A 387 -18.19 -18.31 -2.39
C ILE A 387 -18.56 -18.98 -3.70
N LYS A 388 -18.25 -18.34 -4.84
CA LYS A 388 -18.56 -18.86 -6.19
C LYS A 388 -17.90 -20.23 -6.41
N SER A 389 -16.62 -20.37 -6.05
CA SER A 389 -15.85 -21.60 -6.19
C SER A 389 -16.44 -22.76 -5.38
N THR A 390 -16.95 -22.50 -4.17
CA THR A 390 -17.58 -23.54 -3.32
C THR A 390 -18.83 -24.10 -3.98
N ALA A 391 -19.73 -23.23 -4.46
CA ALA A 391 -20.96 -23.62 -5.11
C ALA A 391 -20.71 -24.35 -6.44
N ILE A 392 -19.78 -23.83 -7.27
CA ILE A 392 -19.36 -24.49 -8.52
C ILE A 392 -18.83 -25.90 -8.22
N SER A 393 -17.91 -26.02 -7.25
CA SER A 393 -17.24 -27.29 -6.95
C SER A 393 -18.25 -28.37 -6.54
N LEU A 394 -19.17 -28.04 -5.63
CA LEU A 394 -20.19 -28.99 -5.21
C LEU A 394 -21.19 -29.29 -6.33
N SER A 395 -21.58 -28.30 -7.13
CA SER A 395 -22.42 -28.53 -8.32
C SER A 395 -21.75 -29.49 -9.31
N LYS A 396 -20.46 -29.32 -9.60
CA LYS A 396 -19.67 -30.21 -10.46
C LYS A 396 -19.64 -31.65 -9.93
N ILE A 397 -19.29 -31.81 -8.65
CA ILE A 397 -19.25 -33.14 -8.01
C ILE A 397 -20.65 -33.78 -7.97
N SER A 398 -21.68 -32.95 -7.79
CA SER A 398 -23.07 -33.37 -7.65
C SER A 398 -23.73 -33.77 -8.98
N GLY A 399 -23.51 -32.99 -10.03
CA GLY A 399 -24.08 -33.18 -11.37
C GLY A 399 -23.34 -34.22 -12.21
N ARG A 400 -22.17 -34.70 -11.76
CA ARG A 400 -21.27 -35.62 -12.47
C ARG A 400 -20.71 -35.07 -13.79
N ASP A 401 -20.89 -33.79 -14.05
CA ASP A 401 -20.18 -33.07 -15.11
C ASP A 401 -19.16 -32.13 -14.47
N ILE A 402 -17.90 -32.54 -14.53
CA ILE A 402 -16.78 -31.78 -13.99
C ILE A 402 -16.07 -30.95 -15.06
N PHE A 403 -16.49 -31.03 -16.33
CA PHE A 403 -15.78 -30.40 -17.44
C PHE A 403 -16.41 -29.07 -17.85
N GLY A 404 -15.59 -28.19 -18.41
CA GLY A 404 -16.02 -26.90 -18.93
C GLY A 404 -15.44 -25.73 -18.15
N LEU A 405 -14.77 -24.83 -18.89
CA LEU A 405 -14.28 -23.56 -18.35
C LEU A 405 -15.42 -22.57 -18.06
N GLU A 406 -16.57 -22.74 -18.70
CA GLU A 406 -17.75 -21.89 -18.58
C GLU A 406 -18.32 -21.87 -17.16
N HIS A 407 -18.11 -22.93 -16.38
CA HIS A 407 -18.52 -22.98 -14.98
C HIS A 407 -17.86 -21.90 -14.11
N TYR A 408 -16.68 -21.42 -14.51
CA TYR A 408 -15.91 -20.44 -13.75
C TYR A 408 -16.19 -19.01 -14.18
N LEU A 409 -16.68 -18.82 -15.41
CA LEU A 409 -16.97 -17.52 -15.98
C LEU A 409 -18.40 -17.06 -15.65
N SER A 410 -18.70 -15.81 -15.97
CA SER A 410 -20.05 -15.28 -15.87
C SER A 410 -20.95 -15.89 -16.95
N TRP A 411 -22.25 -15.94 -16.68
CA TRP A 411 -23.22 -16.48 -17.63
C TRP A 411 -23.29 -15.63 -18.91
N GLY A 412 -23.49 -16.27 -20.06
CA GLY A 412 -23.61 -15.61 -21.36
C GLY A 412 -22.29 -15.36 -22.09
N VAL A 413 -21.16 -15.79 -21.52
CA VAL A 413 -19.84 -15.68 -22.16
C VAL A 413 -19.73 -16.63 -23.35
N GLU A 414 -19.26 -16.12 -24.47
CA GLU A 414 -18.97 -16.93 -25.65
C GLU A 414 -17.64 -17.67 -25.47
N VAL A 415 -17.69 -19.01 -25.39
CA VAL A 415 -16.48 -19.84 -25.32
C VAL A 415 -16.02 -20.22 -26.72
N LYS A 416 -14.81 -19.78 -27.10
CA LYS A 416 -14.17 -20.22 -28.35
C LYS A 416 -13.63 -21.63 -28.14
N SER A 417 -13.93 -22.53 -29.07
CA SER A 417 -13.52 -23.94 -29.03
C SER A 417 -12.89 -24.34 -30.36
N LYS A 418 -11.71 -24.94 -30.32
CA LYS A 418 -10.89 -25.28 -31.50
C LYS A 418 -10.34 -26.69 -31.35
N THR A 419 -10.52 -27.51 -32.38
CA THR A 419 -9.96 -28.87 -32.40
C THR A 419 -8.44 -28.82 -32.67
N VAL A 420 -7.67 -29.56 -31.88
CA VAL A 420 -6.22 -29.70 -32.00
C VAL A 420 -5.93 -31.09 -32.58
N ASN A 421 -5.65 -31.15 -33.87
CA ASN A 421 -5.32 -32.41 -34.56
C ASN A 421 -3.88 -32.44 -35.10
N HIS A 422 -3.13 -31.34 -35.05
CA HIS A 422 -1.75 -31.31 -35.51
C HIS A 422 -0.90 -30.37 -34.66
N SER A 423 0.29 -30.83 -34.27
CA SER A 423 1.32 -30.06 -33.56
C SER A 423 1.69 -28.70 -34.20
N LYS A 424 1.50 -28.51 -35.51
CA LYS A 424 1.78 -27.24 -36.20
C LYS A 424 0.73 -26.15 -35.95
N MET A 425 -0.48 -26.52 -35.52
CA MET A 425 -1.57 -25.57 -35.28
C MET A 425 -1.33 -24.68 -34.05
N ARG A 426 -0.43 -25.07 -33.14
CA ARG A 426 -0.22 -24.39 -31.85
C ARG A 426 -0.01 -22.89 -32.00
N LYS A 427 0.91 -22.48 -32.88
CA LYS A 427 1.22 -21.06 -33.11
C LYS A 427 0.00 -20.28 -33.62
N THR A 428 -0.77 -20.88 -34.52
CA THR A 428 -1.99 -20.26 -35.07
C THR A 428 -3.07 -20.12 -34.00
N LEU A 429 -3.32 -21.18 -33.22
CA LEU A 429 -4.33 -21.18 -32.14
C LEU A 429 -4.00 -20.16 -31.06
N ILE A 430 -2.72 -20.06 -30.68
CA ILE A 430 -2.24 -19.07 -29.71
C ILE A 430 -2.41 -17.66 -30.28
N ALA A 431 -2.02 -17.41 -31.54
CA ALA A 431 -2.20 -16.11 -32.17
C ALA A 431 -3.68 -15.68 -32.24
N GLU A 432 -4.59 -16.60 -32.59
CA GLU A 432 -6.03 -16.36 -32.58
C GLU A 432 -6.54 -15.99 -31.17
N MET A 433 -6.09 -16.68 -30.13
CA MET A 433 -6.42 -16.37 -28.74
C MET A 433 -5.89 -15.00 -28.33
N GLN A 434 -4.63 -14.69 -28.64
CA GLN A 434 -4.01 -13.40 -28.30
C GLN A 434 -4.73 -12.23 -28.98
N GLN A 435 -5.05 -12.39 -30.27
CA GLN A 435 -5.81 -11.39 -31.02
C GLN A 435 -7.18 -11.18 -30.38
N HIS A 436 -7.90 -12.25 -30.07
CA HIS A 436 -9.23 -12.17 -29.46
C HIS A 436 -9.21 -11.43 -28.10
N PHE A 437 -8.27 -11.76 -27.22
CA PHE A 437 -8.14 -11.07 -25.93
C PHE A 437 -7.71 -9.62 -26.08
N SER A 438 -6.85 -9.31 -27.06
CA SER A 438 -6.44 -7.94 -27.35
C SER A 438 -7.60 -7.08 -27.87
N GLU A 439 -8.45 -7.63 -28.75
CA GLU A 439 -9.67 -6.97 -29.25
C GLU A 439 -10.68 -6.68 -28.13
N LEU A 440 -10.74 -7.53 -27.11
CA LEU A 440 -11.57 -7.36 -25.92
C LEU A 440 -10.95 -6.45 -24.84
N GLY A 441 -9.77 -5.86 -25.11
CA GLY A 441 -9.11 -4.92 -24.20
C GLY A 441 -8.37 -5.55 -23.02
N VAL A 442 -8.09 -6.86 -23.06
CA VAL A 442 -7.27 -7.52 -22.05
C VAL A 442 -5.83 -6.99 -22.14
N ARG A 443 -5.24 -6.66 -20.99
CA ARG A 443 -3.88 -6.09 -20.92
C ARG A 443 -2.84 -7.05 -21.50
N THR A 444 -1.87 -6.51 -22.25
CA THR A 444 -0.79 -7.27 -22.89
C THR A 444 -0.06 -8.21 -21.92
N THR A 445 0.21 -7.76 -20.69
CA THR A 445 0.87 -8.59 -19.67
C THR A 445 0.08 -9.85 -19.29
N ILE A 446 -1.25 -9.80 -19.33
CA ILE A 446 -2.11 -10.96 -19.07
C ILE A 446 -2.16 -11.85 -20.30
N VAL A 447 -2.25 -11.26 -21.49
CA VAL A 447 -2.21 -11.99 -22.77
C VAL A 447 -0.91 -12.78 -22.91
N GLU A 448 0.23 -12.22 -22.49
CA GLU A 448 1.54 -12.91 -22.46
C GLU A 448 1.55 -14.11 -21.48
N ARG A 449 0.97 -13.96 -20.28
CA ARG A 449 0.79 -15.07 -19.32
C ARG A 449 -0.09 -16.18 -19.92
N CYS A 450 -1.20 -15.80 -20.56
CA CYS A 450 -2.07 -16.75 -21.24
C CYS A 450 -1.36 -17.45 -22.40
N GLN A 451 -0.56 -16.74 -23.19
CA GLN A 451 0.25 -17.31 -24.26
C GLN A 451 1.20 -18.39 -23.72
N PHE A 452 1.93 -18.07 -22.66
CA PHE A 452 2.89 -18.99 -22.06
C PHE A 452 2.21 -20.29 -21.57
N VAL A 453 1.08 -20.15 -20.87
CA VAL A 453 0.30 -21.30 -20.40
C VAL A 453 -0.32 -22.09 -21.55
N ALA A 454 -0.85 -21.41 -22.57
CA ALA A 454 -1.42 -22.05 -23.75
C ALA A 454 -0.38 -22.89 -24.51
N GLU A 455 0.87 -22.41 -24.61
CA GLU A 455 1.96 -23.18 -25.22
C GLU A 455 2.18 -24.50 -24.46
N GLU A 456 2.34 -24.48 -23.14
CA GLU A 456 2.55 -25.71 -22.36
C GLU A 456 1.32 -26.64 -22.37
N LEU A 457 0.10 -26.11 -22.30
CA LEU A 457 -1.13 -26.91 -22.40
C LEU A 457 -1.25 -27.61 -23.76
N LEU A 458 -0.99 -26.88 -24.86
CA LEU A 458 -1.01 -27.42 -26.22
C LEU A 458 0.16 -28.37 -26.50
N MET A 459 1.26 -28.27 -25.76
CA MET A 459 2.33 -29.26 -25.79
C MET A 459 1.89 -30.55 -25.11
N ASN A 460 1.31 -30.44 -23.91
CA ASN A 460 0.87 -31.60 -23.14
C ASN A 460 -0.20 -32.40 -23.88
N ILE A 461 -1.19 -31.72 -24.49
CA ILE A 461 -2.28 -32.40 -25.22
C ILE A 461 -1.79 -33.17 -26.46
N VAL A 462 -0.69 -32.74 -27.09
CA VAL A 462 -0.15 -33.35 -28.33
C VAL A 462 0.88 -34.44 -28.04
N TYR A 463 1.77 -34.24 -27.07
CA TYR A 463 2.89 -35.15 -26.83
C TYR A 463 2.72 -36.04 -25.60
N ASP A 464 2.13 -35.52 -24.52
CA ASP A 464 2.12 -36.18 -23.22
C ASP A 464 0.81 -36.92 -22.92
N ALA A 465 -0.33 -36.38 -23.36
CA ALA A 465 -1.66 -36.96 -23.13
C ALA A 465 -1.97 -38.23 -23.97
N PRO A 466 -1.56 -38.34 -25.25
CA PRO A 466 -1.92 -39.50 -26.06
C PRO A 466 -1.30 -40.79 -25.56
N VAL A 467 -2.15 -41.76 -25.25
CA VAL A 467 -1.79 -43.11 -24.79
C VAL A 467 -2.50 -44.17 -25.62
N ASP A 468 -1.88 -45.34 -25.74
CA ASP A 468 -2.51 -46.51 -26.35
C ASP A 468 -3.55 -47.17 -25.41
N ALA A 469 -4.21 -48.22 -25.89
CA ALA A 469 -5.20 -48.97 -25.12
C ALA A 469 -4.64 -49.63 -23.84
N SER A 470 -3.32 -49.75 -23.71
CA SER A 470 -2.63 -50.25 -22.51
C SER A 470 -2.21 -49.13 -21.54
N GLY A 471 -2.47 -47.87 -21.89
CA GLY A 471 -2.06 -46.69 -21.12
C GLY A 471 -0.61 -46.25 -21.35
N LYS A 472 0.08 -46.80 -22.37
CA LYS A 472 1.45 -46.41 -22.71
C LYS A 472 1.44 -45.18 -23.60
N ALA A 473 2.27 -44.18 -23.27
CA ALA A 473 2.37 -42.94 -24.02
C ALA A 473 2.83 -43.17 -25.48
N LEU A 474 2.12 -42.52 -26.41
CA LEU A 474 2.33 -42.65 -27.86
C LEU A 474 3.43 -41.72 -28.38
N TYR A 475 3.52 -40.49 -27.88
CA TYR A 475 4.36 -39.45 -28.49
C TYR A 475 5.34 -38.77 -27.53
N ASN A 476 5.30 -39.07 -26.23
CA ASN A 476 6.10 -38.35 -25.22
C ASN A 476 7.63 -38.55 -25.38
N HIS A 477 8.03 -39.63 -26.04
CA HIS A 477 9.42 -39.97 -26.33
C HIS A 477 9.97 -39.22 -27.55
N LEU A 478 9.09 -38.61 -28.36
CA LEU A 478 9.49 -37.84 -29.54
C LEU A 478 9.98 -36.46 -29.10
N PRO A 479 11.04 -35.91 -29.72
CA PRO A 479 11.42 -34.52 -29.51
C PRO A 479 10.26 -33.58 -29.86
N ARG A 480 10.08 -32.53 -29.05
CA ARG A 480 9.04 -31.48 -29.23
C ARG A 480 9.09 -30.75 -30.58
N THR A 481 10.20 -30.87 -31.31
CA THR A 481 10.42 -30.33 -32.66
C THR A 481 9.87 -31.23 -33.77
N VAL A 482 9.61 -32.52 -33.49
CA VAL A 482 9.05 -33.48 -34.45
C VAL A 482 7.56 -33.19 -34.61
N PRO A 483 7.07 -32.99 -35.86
CA PRO A 483 5.65 -32.78 -36.09
C PRO A 483 4.85 -34.04 -35.79
N VAL A 484 3.72 -33.89 -35.08
CA VAL A 484 2.79 -34.97 -34.75
C VAL A 484 1.42 -34.64 -35.33
N GLN A 485 0.82 -35.61 -36.02
CA GLN A 485 -0.55 -35.57 -36.53
C GLN A 485 -1.38 -36.53 -35.68
N LEU A 486 -2.43 -36.01 -35.05
CA LEU A 486 -3.36 -36.77 -34.24
C LEU A 486 -4.56 -37.20 -35.12
N PRO A 487 -4.92 -38.49 -35.13
CA PRO A 487 -6.16 -38.95 -35.74
C PRO A 487 -7.39 -38.42 -34.99
N PRO A 488 -8.61 -38.48 -35.57
CA PRO A 488 -9.81 -37.89 -34.98
C PRO A 488 -10.16 -38.36 -33.56
N ASN A 489 -9.83 -39.61 -33.21
CA ASN A 489 -10.02 -40.19 -31.88
C ASN A 489 -8.96 -39.75 -30.85
N GLU A 490 -7.85 -39.18 -31.30
CA GLU A 490 -6.77 -38.64 -30.46
C GLU A 490 -6.80 -37.11 -30.41
N ALA A 491 -7.65 -36.48 -31.22
CA ALA A 491 -7.74 -35.03 -31.32
C ALA A 491 -8.24 -34.42 -30.01
N GLY A 492 -7.50 -33.43 -29.52
CA GLY A 492 -7.89 -32.67 -28.35
C GLY A 492 -8.68 -31.41 -28.70
N ILE A 493 -9.12 -30.69 -27.67
CA ILE A 493 -9.87 -29.44 -27.80
C ILE A 493 -9.13 -28.35 -27.02
N PHE A 494 -8.88 -27.23 -27.68
CA PHE A 494 -8.37 -26.00 -27.08
C PHE A 494 -9.51 -25.00 -26.96
N ARG A 495 -9.71 -24.46 -25.76
CA ARG A 495 -10.79 -23.50 -25.48
C ARG A 495 -10.25 -22.28 -24.78
N TYR A 496 -10.87 -21.14 -25.04
CA TYR A 496 -10.54 -19.89 -24.35
C TYR A 496 -11.73 -18.93 -24.33
N ALA A 497 -11.81 -18.13 -23.28
CA ALA A 497 -12.89 -17.17 -23.07
C ALA A 497 -12.53 -16.12 -22.02
N THR A 498 -13.26 -15.01 -22.01
CA THR A 498 -13.19 -13.99 -20.95
C THR A 498 -14.56 -13.39 -20.68
N ASP A 499 -14.81 -13.03 -19.42
CA ASP A 499 -16.03 -12.35 -18.99
C ASP A 499 -15.79 -10.88 -18.58
N GLY A 500 -14.62 -10.35 -18.90
CA GLY A 500 -14.19 -8.99 -18.52
C GLY A 500 -13.62 -8.89 -17.09
N VAL A 501 -13.77 -9.93 -16.26
CA VAL A 501 -13.14 -10.02 -14.93
C VAL A 501 -12.08 -11.13 -14.91
N LEU A 502 -12.40 -12.27 -15.50
CA LEU A 502 -11.54 -13.44 -15.62
C LEU A 502 -11.23 -13.74 -17.08
N VAL A 503 -10.05 -14.29 -17.31
CA VAL A 503 -9.65 -14.95 -18.55
C VAL A 503 -9.45 -16.43 -18.23
N ALA A 504 -10.00 -17.31 -19.06
CA ALA A 504 -9.81 -18.75 -18.94
C ALA A 504 -9.24 -19.31 -20.24
N VAL A 505 -8.26 -20.20 -20.10
CA VAL A 505 -7.65 -20.97 -21.18
C VAL A 505 -7.69 -22.44 -20.77
N SER A 506 -8.19 -23.34 -21.62
CA SER A 506 -8.21 -24.76 -21.31
C SER A 506 -7.84 -25.65 -22.49
N THR A 507 -7.33 -26.82 -22.16
CA THR A 507 -7.16 -27.94 -23.09
C THR A 507 -7.85 -29.18 -22.57
N GLN A 508 -8.43 -29.95 -23.47
CA GLN A 508 -9.18 -31.17 -23.15
C GLN A 508 -8.78 -32.30 -24.08
N ASP A 509 -8.36 -33.42 -23.51
CA ASP A 509 -7.99 -34.63 -24.25
C ASP A 509 -9.00 -35.78 -24.03
N PRO A 510 -9.09 -36.72 -24.98
CA PRO A 510 -10.00 -37.88 -24.90
C PRO A 510 -9.37 -39.11 -24.23
N PHE A 511 -8.29 -38.96 -23.45
CA PHE A 511 -7.56 -40.10 -22.88
C PHE A 511 -7.73 -40.23 -21.36
N GLY A 512 -7.75 -39.11 -20.63
CA GLY A 512 -7.81 -39.19 -19.17
C GLY A 512 -6.54 -39.78 -18.55
N ALA A 513 -5.38 -39.60 -19.20
CA ALA A 513 -4.10 -40.21 -18.81
C ALA A 513 -3.44 -39.54 -17.59
N LEU A 514 -3.82 -38.30 -17.27
CA LEU A 514 -3.26 -37.53 -16.16
C LEU A 514 -3.81 -38.02 -14.82
N SER A 515 -3.21 -39.07 -14.27
CA SER A 515 -3.66 -39.64 -12.99
C SER A 515 -3.44 -38.67 -11.82
N LYS A 516 -4.25 -38.83 -10.77
CA LYS A 516 -4.08 -38.09 -9.50
C LYS A 516 -2.66 -38.23 -8.97
N GLU A 517 -2.09 -39.44 -9.02
CA GLU A 517 -0.73 -39.69 -8.54
C GLU A 517 0.32 -38.92 -9.35
N ILE A 518 0.15 -38.81 -10.68
CA ILE A 518 1.02 -38.00 -11.52
C ILE A 518 0.95 -36.53 -11.08
N ILE A 519 -0.25 -35.98 -10.90
CA ILE A 519 -0.44 -34.57 -10.46
C ILE A 519 0.20 -34.33 -9.09
N LEU A 520 -0.03 -35.22 -8.10
CA LEU A 520 0.49 -35.03 -6.75
C LEU A 520 2.01 -35.22 -6.67
N ASN A 521 2.57 -36.21 -7.36
CA ASN A 521 4.03 -36.42 -7.42
C ASN A 521 4.72 -35.27 -8.14
N TYR A 522 4.05 -34.70 -9.15
CA TYR A 522 4.51 -33.53 -9.85
C TYR A 522 4.64 -32.33 -8.91
N LEU A 523 3.54 -31.95 -8.24
CA LEU A 523 3.53 -30.87 -7.26
C LEU A 523 4.61 -31.08 -6.19
N ASP A 524 4.77 -32.32 -5.75
CA ASP A 524 5.71 -32.67 -4.70
C ASP A 524 7.17 -32.46 -5.09
N SER A 525 7.52 -32.88 -6.31
CA SER A 525 8.86 -32.70 -6.87
C SER A 525 9.24 -31.22 -7.01
N CYS A 526 8.26 -30.36 -7.27
CA CYS A 526 8.47 -28.92 -7.39
C CYS A 526 8.75 -28.26 -6.04
N TYR A 527 8.00 -28.62 -5.00
CA TYR A 527 8.13 -27.98 -3.68
C TYR A 527 9.25 -28.56 -2.81
N HIS A 528 9.57 -29.85 -2.93
CA HIS A 528 10.73 -30.45 -2.25
C HIS A 528 12.07 -30.07 -2.92
N GLY A 529 12.06 -29.66 -4.19
CA GLY A 529 13.25 -29.21 -4.92
C GLY A 529 13.75 -27.81 -4.53
N ILE A 530 12.97 -27.02 -3.80
CA ILE A 530 13.34 -25.63 -3.42
C ILE A 530 14.45 -25.63 -2.35
N THR A 531 14.62 -26.70 -1.56
CA THR A 531 15.70 -26.81 -0.58
C THR A 531 17.04 -27.26 -1.15
N ASN A 532 17.14 -27.59 -2.44
CA ASN A 532 18.42 -27.85 -3.09
C ASN A 532 18.42 -27.38 -4.56
N SER A 533 19.16 -26.28 -4.77
CA SER A 533 19.80 -25.82 -6.01
C SER A 533 19.06 -24.85 -6.94
N LEU A 534 19.62 -23.63 -6.99
CA LEU A 534 20.04 -22.99 -8.24
C LEU A 534 20.66 -24.06 -9.18
N ALA A 535 19.84 -24.68 -10.02
CA ALA A 535 20.30 -25.57 -11.08
C ALA A 535 19.67 -25.16 -12.41
N THR A 536 20.34 -24.20 -13.03
CA THR A 536 20.45 -24.13 -14.49
C THR A 536 20.88 -25.50 -15.02
N ASN A 537 20.30 -25.90 -16.16
CA ASN A 537 20.75 -27.01 -17.02
C ASN A 537 20.39 -28.47 -16.65
N LYS A 538 19.09 -28.79 -16.57
CA LYS A 538 18.54 -30.01 -17.20
C LYS A 538 17.17 -29.70 -17.80
N GLY A 539 17.04 -29.90 -19.12
CA GLY A 539 15.82 -29.73 -19.88
C GLY A 539 15.05 -31.05 -20.04
N GLY A 540 13.73 -30.93 -20.21
CA GLY A 540 12.89 -31.97 -20.80
C GLY A 540 11.88 -32.65 -19.86
N ALA A 541 10.61 -32.66 -20.29
CA ALA A 541 9.48 -33.50 -19.86
C ALA A 541 8.75 -33.21 -18.54
N GLY A 542 9.36 -32.60 -17.53
CA GLY A 542 8.72 -32.44 -16.20
C GLY A 542 8.45 -31.00 -15.72
N LYS A 543 8.59 -29.96 -16.56
CA LYS A 543 8.52 -28.55 -16.10
C LYS A 543 7.22 -27.81 -16.48
N GLY A 544 6.49 -28.30 -17.47
CA GLY A 544 5.35 -27.58 -18.04
C GLY A 544 4.20 -27.37 -17.05
N LEU A 545 3.82 -28.38 -16.27
CA LEU A 545 2.69 -28.27 -15.36
C LEU A 545 2.95 -27.30 -14.19
N TYR A 546 4.19 -27.23 -13.72
CA TYR A 546 4.65 -26.33 -12.65
C TYR A 546 4.64 -24.91 -13.15
N GLN A 547 5.18 -24.73 -14.35
CA GLN A 547 5.16 -23.45 -15.05
C GLN A 547 3.72 -22.96 -15.28
N ILE A 548 2.77 -23.85 -15.57
CA ILE A 548 1.34 -23.48 -15.67
C ILE A 548 0.80 -23.02 -14.32
N ILE A 549 1.10 -23.75 -13.24
CA ILE A 549 0.64 -23.46 -11.87
C ILE A 549 1.24 -22.18 -11.30
N GLU A 550 2.51 -21.88 -11.59
CA GLU A 550 3.19 -20.66 -11.15
C GLU A 550 2.72 -19.42 -11.94
N VAL A 551 2.35 -19.59 -13.21
CA VAL A 551 1.98 -18.47 -14.07
C VAL A 551 0.48 -18.15 -14.02
N ALA A 552 -0.39 -19.13 -13.82
CA ALA A 552 -1.83 -18.91 -13.67
C ALA A 552 -2.20 -18.50 -12.25
N ASP A 553 -3.33 -17.79 -12.09
CA ASP A 553 -3.82 -17.45 -10.74
C ASP A 553 -4.51 -18.65 -10.08
N VAL A 554 -5.17 -19.50 -10.88
CA VAL A 554 -5.69 -20.81 -10.46
C VAL A 554 -5.58 -21.80 -11.62
N VAL A 555 -5.13 -23.02 -11.35
CA VAL A 555 -5.18 -24.14 -12.30
C VAL A 555 -6.15 -25.21 -11.84
N ILE A 556 -7.04 -25.65 -12.72
CA ILE A 556 -8.04 -26.67 -12.44
C ILE A 556 -7.76 -27.92 -13.26
N PHE A 557 -7.70 -29.05 -12.58
CA PHE A 557 -7.59 -30.38 -13.18
C PHE A 557 -8.92 -31.11 -13.06
N ASN A 558 -9.56 -31.39 -14.19
CA ASN A 558 -10.74 -32.24 -14.28
C ASN A 558 -10.34 -33.55 -14.95
N VAL A 559 -10.51 -34.68 -14.27
CA VAL A 559 -10.07 -35.98 -14.79
C VAL A 559 -11.13 -37.05 -14.56
N ILE A 560 -11.54 -37.69 -15.65
CA ILE A 560 -12.17 -39.02 -15.63
C ILE A 560 -11.14 -40.01 -16.19
N PRO A 561 -10.63 -40.94 -15.36
CA PRO A 561 -9.56 -41.85 -15.78
C PRO A 561 -9.94 -42.66 -17.00
N HIS A 562 -9.00 -42.80 -17.94
CA HIS A 562 -9.18 -43.56 -19.18
C HIS A 562 -10.30 -43.05 -20.11
N GLN A 563 -10.80 -41.83 -19.88
CA GLN A 563 -11.83 -41.23 -20.72
C GLN A 563 -11.50 -39.81 -21.13
N LYS A 564 -11.13 -38.96 -20.17
CA LYS A 564 -11.08 -37.52 -20.43
C LYS A 564 -10.29 -36.76 -19.37
N THR A 565 -9.39 -35.88 -19.82
CA THR A 565 -8.75 -34.89 -18.95
C THR A 565 -9.01 -33.50 -19.51
N GLU A 566 -9.28 -32.53 -18.65
CA GLU A 566 -9.27 -31.11 -18.98
C GLU A 566 -8.43 -30.36 -17.94
N VAL A 567 -7.57 -29.49 -18.44
CA VAL A 567 -6.78 -28.58 -17.61
C VAL A 567 -7.18 -27.16 -17.97
N ILE A 568 -7.63 -26.39 -16.98
CA ILE A 568 -8.08 -25.00 -17.12
C ILE A 568 -7.14 -24.10 -16.33
N ALA A 569 -6.65 -23.03 -16.96
CA ALA A 569 -5.92 -21.97 -16.29
C ALA A 569 -6.76 -20.69 -16.27
N ILE A 570 -6.91 -20.10 -15.09
CA ILE A 570 -7.67 -18.87 -14.85
C ILE A 570 -6.72 -17.73 -14.49
N PHE A 571 -7.01 -16.55 -15.04
CA PHE A 571 -6.29 -15.31 -14.80
C PHE A 571 -7.28 -14.18 -14.45
N ASN A 572 -6.97 -13.37 -13.45
CA ASN A 572 -7.74 -12.19 -13.06
C ASN A 572 -7.24 -10.95 -13.81
N ILE A 573 -8.16 -10.19 -14.39
CA ILE A 573 -7.85 -8.99 -15.18
C ILE A 573 -7.43 -7.81 -14.29
N ASP A 574 -7.92 -7.73 -13.05
CA ASP A 574 -7.55 -6.65 -12.12
C ASP A 574 -6.32 -7.00 -11.26
N MET A 575 -5.17 -6.41 -11.63
CA MET A 575 -3.90 -6.61 -10.96
C MET A 575 -3.82 -6.06 -9.53
N LYS A 576 -4.79 -5.25 -9.05
CA LYS A 576 -4.79 -4.81 -7.64
C LYS A 576 -5.00 -5.99 -6.67
N ALA A 577 -5.69 -7.04 -7.11
CA ALA A 577 -5.83 -8.29 -6.37
C ALA A 577 -4.60 -9.22 -6.53
N ALA A 578 -3.94 -9.19 -7.69
CA ALA A 578 -2.80 -10.06 -8.00
C ALA A 578 -1.54 -9.77 -7.16
N LYS A 579 -1.38 -8.55 -6.61
CA LYS A 579 -0.21 -8.17 -5.78
C LYS A 579 -0.12 -8.90 -4.43
N LYS A 580 -1.13 -9.67 -4.02
CA LYS A 580 -1.20 -10.30 -2.69
C LYS A 580 -0.99 -11.81 -2.66
N ILE A 581 -1.05 -12.51 -3.80
CA ILE A 581 -1.07 -13.97 -3.84
C ILE A 581 0.26 -14.45 -4.43
N ASN A 582 1.26 -14.63 -3.56
CA ASN A 582 2.55 -15.21 -3.94
C ASN A 582 2.57 -16.73 -3.74
N THR A 583 1.39 -17.36 -3.73
CA THR A 583 1.24 -18.81 -3.57
C THR A 583 0.38 -19.38 -4.69
N PRO A 584 0.91 -20.28 -5.53
CA PRO A 584 0.13 -20.96 -6.55
C PRO A 584 -1.07 -21.72 -5.96
N SER A 585 -2.22 -21.62 -6.63
CA SER A 585 -3.48 -22.27 -6.25
C SER A 585 -3.91 -23.28 -7.31
N PHE A 586 -4.39 -24.45 -6.88
CA PHE A 586 -4.93 -25.45 -7.81
C PHE A 586 -6.22 -26.08 -7.30
N HIS A 587 -7.09 -26.46 -8.23
CA HIS A 587 -8.25 -27.29 -7.97
C HIS A 587 -8.07 -28.64 -8.65
N LEU A 588 -8.52 -29.70 -8.00
CA LEU A 588 -8.49 -31.06 -8.52
C LEU A 588 -9.89 -31.65 -8.39
N PHE A 589 -10.40 -32.22 -9.48
CA PHE A 589 -11.64 -32.98 -9.54
C PHE A 589 -11.36 -34.29 -10.26
N TYR A 590 -11.35 -35.39 -9.49
CA TYR A 590 -11.06 -36.73 -9.99
C TYR A 590 -12.28 -37.64 -9.78
N ALA A 591 -13.07 -37.85 -10.82
CA ALA A 591 -14.42 -38.44 -10.69
C ALA A 591 -14.44 -39.97 -10.69
#